data_AF-A0AAX3VVY4-F1
#
_entry.id   AF-A0AAX3VVY4-F1
#
_cell.length_a   1.000
_cell.length_b   1.000
_cell.length_c   1.000
_cell.angle_alpha   90.00
_cell.angle_beta   90.00
_cell.angle_gamma   90.00
#
_symmetry.space_group_name_H-M   'P 1'
#
loop_
_entity.id
_entity.type
_entity.pdbx_description
1 polymer ?
#
loop_
_entity_poly.entity_id
_entity_poly.type
_entity_poly.pdbx_seq_one_letter_code
_entity_poly.pdbx_strand_id
1 'polypeptide(L)'
;MSRWKESFDNHPFQATWSQILSLSESIAPDDLTVITDIAEIARLKKIIIFINELILSCDPELIPDQTWSNFYSQSIPCLQSMSNFQETRNIQYIVQANAHLDNLITYIRPYQVVIGKAAQAAQKAYSLSTKEINSSLKNFYRNAEENLNEIIQTKTQAISKLAECERINQEVSELEARLFDDSSTASVSTRIKELESEVTQSHDRVIEFFEDLFDGESENESIEQKIKSGLSKVESDAKESATLINGLQKKVSDFDSYYSVVFGEKDENNVRQGGLKEEIKNRGLELDKFKETQQLKYKTLVEEIEGLLPSATSAGLASAYHDMKASFDSPIINNTRLFYASIVCLILTALISITQEASWTYIKFHDIPELTKLASNFLYKAPIILPVIWLALYSSKRRSEALRLQQEYAHKEALAKSFQNFKAQIEALGEETPLLMNKLLEAAIDAVSKNASDTLDKKHDDKTPVHQTLDGALDSLGRMKGLFEFKKPLP
;
A
#
# COMPACT_ATOMS: atom_id res chain seq x y z
N MET A 1 84.49 -117.11 99.54
CA MET A 1 83.71 -115.91 99.88
C MET A 1 82.69 -116.30 100.91
N SER A 2 82.35 -115.45 101.87
CA SER A 2 81.31 -115.77 102.84
C SER A 2 79.94 -115.83 102.16
N ARG A 3 79.02 -116.59 102.76
CA ARG A 3 77.60 -116.62 102.37
C ARG A 3 77.00 -115.21 102.28
N TRP A 4 77.42 -114.30 103.14
CA TRP A 4 76.93 -112.92 103.22
C TRP A 4 77.41 -112.08 102.05
N LYS A 5 78.67 -112.23 101.62
CA LYS A 5 79.19 -111.54 100.43
C LYS A 5 78.54 -112.03 99.14
N GLU A 6 78.33 -113.35 99.01
CA GLU A 6 77.62 -113.92 97.86
C GLU A 6 76.14 -113.49 97.82
N SER A 7 75.50 -113.37 98.99
CA SER A 7 74.13 -112.81 99.14
C SER A 7 74.08 -111.35 98.68
N PHE A 8 75.06 -110.52 99.06
CA PHE A 8 75.15 -109.10 98.67
C PHE A 8 75.42 -108.88 97.18
N ASP A 9 76.39 -109.60 96.60
CA ASP A 9 76.78 -109.45 95.21
C ASP A 9 75.65 -109.91 94.26
N ASN A 10 74.85 -110.91 94.68
CA ASN A 10 73.68 -111.41 93.94
C ASN A 10 72.35 -110.74 94.33
N HIS A 11 72.35 -109.79 95.27
CA HIS A 11 71.10 -109.16 95.72
C HIS A 11 70.49 -108.30 94.59
N PRO A 12 69.16 -108.35 94.37
CA PRO A 12 68.48 -107.59 93.31
C PRO A 12 68.73 -106.07 93.31
N PHE A 13 69.20 -105.50 94.41
CA PHE A 13 69.42 -104.05 94.51
C PHE A 13 70.59 -103.58 93.66
N GLN A 14 71.59 -104.42 93.42
CA GLN A 14 72.78 -104.07 92.63
C GLN A 14 72.39 -103.63 91.22
N ALA A 15 71.49 -104.38 90.58
CA ALA A 15 70.99 -104.08 89.24
C ALA A 15 70.20 -102.75 89.22
N THR A 16 69.29 -102.56 90.17
CA THR A 16 68.49 -101.34 90.28
C THR A 16 69.36 -100.12 90.59
N TRP A 17 70.36 -100.25 91.46
CA TRP A 17 71.27 -99.17 91.80
C TRP A 17 72.15 -98.75 90.62
N SER A 18 72.62 -99.72 89.83
CA SER A 18 73.34 -99.44 88.57
C SER A 18 72.48 -98.66 87.57
N GLN A 19 71.19 -98.98 87.47
CA GLN A 19 70.24 -98.22 86.65
C GLN A 19 70.00 -96.80 87.19
N ILE A 20 69.90 -96.63 88.51
CA ILE A 20 69.80 -95.30 89.15
C ILE A 20 71.03 -94.45 88.80
N LEU A 21 72.23 -95.03 88.85
CA LEU A 21 73.47 -94.35 88.50
C LEU A 21 73.47 -93.88 87.05
N SER A 22 73.19 -94.76 86.09
CA SER A 22 73.19 -94.40 84.66
C SER A 22 72.12 -93.34 84.34
N LEU A 23 70.94 -93.47 84.95
CA LEU A 23 69.87 -92.51 84.77
C LEU A 23 70.24 -91.13 85.33
N SER A 24 70.92 -91.10 86.48
CA SER A 24 71.36 -89.85 87.11
C SER A 24 72.32 -89.04 86.24
N GLU A 25 73.13 -89.68 85.39
CA GLU A 25 74.03 -88.98 84.47
C GLU A 25 73.24 -88.19 83.41
N SER A 26 72.14 -88.76 82.91
CA SER A 26 71.32 -88.20 81.83
C SER A 26 70.29 -87.14 82.23
N ILE A 27 69.95 -87.02 83.53
CA ILE A 27 68.96 -86.04 84.02
C ILE A 27 69.56 -84.61 83.99
N ALA A 28 68.87 -83.63 83.39
CA ALA A 28 69.29 -82.23 83.33
C ALA A 28 68.10 -81.27 83.54
N PRO A 29 68.32 -80.04 84.05
CA PRO A 29 67.25 -79.03 84.19
C PRO A 29 66.79 -78.49 82.83
N ASP A 30 65.48 -78.31 82.65
CA ASP A 30 64.87 -77.81 81.40
C ASP A 30 64.89 -76.27 81.30
N ASP A 31 64.67 -75.57 82.43
CA ASP A 31 64.72 -74.10 82.52
C ASP A 31 65.84 -73.65 83.47
N LEU A 32 66.79 -72.90 82.92
CA LEU A 32 67.98 -72.41 83.62
C LEU A 32 67.72 -71.16 84.47
N THR A 33 66.51 -70.59 84.41
CA THR A 33 66.11 -69.40 85.18
C THR A 33 65.43 -69.76 86.51
N VAL A 34 64.91 -70.98 86.64
CA VAL A 34 64.24 -71.47 87.85
C VAL A 34 65.27 -72.11 88.79
N ILE A 35 65.83 -71.29 89.66
CA ILE A 35 66.94 -71.67 90.57
C ILE A 35 66.55 -72.85 91.48
N THR A 36 65.28 -72.97 91.86
CA THR A 36 64.77 -74.05 92.71
C THR A 36 64.87 -75.43 92.05
N ASP A 37 64.57 -75.52 90.76
CA ASP A 37 64.53 -76.79 90.03
C ASP A 37 65.95 -77.30 89.74
N ILE A 38 66.86 -76.36 89.45
CA ILE A 38 68.30 -76.62 89.34
C ILE A 38 68.84 -77.16 90.67
N ALA A 39 68.40 -76.59 91.81
CA ALA A 39 68.86 -77.02 93.13
C ALA A 39 68.41 -78.45 93.48
N GLU A 40 67.17 -78.83 93.16
CA GLU A 40 66.64 -80.18 93.44
C GLU A 40 67.30 -81.27 92.59
N ILE A 41 67.55 -81.00 91.30
CA ILE A 41 68.28 -81.93 90.42
C ILE A 41 69.75 -82.04 90.84
N ALA A 42 70.39 -80.92 91.20
CA ALA A 42 71.76 -80.94 91.70
C ALA A 42 71.88 -81.75 93.01
N ARG A 43 70.88 -81.64 93.90
CA ARG A 43 70.81 -82.41 95.14
C ARG A 43 70.65 -83.91 94.87
N LEU A 44 69.77 -84.30 93.95
CA LEU A 44 69.57 -85.69 93.55
C LEU A 44 70.88 -86.35 93.11
N LYS A 45 71.59 -85.74 92.15
CA LYS A 45 72.88 -86.28 91.67
C LYS A 45 73.92 -86.34 92.78
N LYS A 46 73.98 -85.32 93.63
CA LYS A 46 74.90 -85.29 94.77
C LYS A 46 74.66 -86.46 95.72
N ILE A 47 73.40 -86.73 96.07
CA ILE A 47 73.05 -87.80 97.00
C ILE A 47 73.29 -89.19 96.39
N ILE A 48 72.93 -89.40 95.12
CA ILE A 48 73.19 -90.69 94.44
C ILE A 48 74.69 -91.02 94.43
N ILE A 49 75.53 -90.07 94.04
CA ILE A 49 76.98 -90.26 94.04
C ILE A 49 77.47 -90.55 95.47
N PHE A 50 76.95 -89.83 96.47
CA PHE A 50 77.33 -90.02 97.86
C PHE A 50 76.96 -91.42 98.39
N ILE A 51 75.74 -91.91 98.13
CA ILE A 51 75.30 -93.25 98.53
C ILE A 51 76.12 -94.33 97.81
N ASN A 52 76.44 -94.13 96.52
CA ASN A 52 77.22 -95.10 95.76
C ASN A 52 78.61 -95.30 96.37
N GLU A 53 79.28 -94.21 96.73
CA GLU A 53 80.57 -94.27 97.40
C GLU A 53 80.46 -94.91 98.80
N LEU A 54 79.35 -94.70 99.52
CA LEU A 54 79.10 -95.39 100.79
C LEU A 54 78.97 -96.90 100.60
N ILE A 55 78.20 -97.36 99.60
CA ILE A 55 78.06 -98.79 99.26
C ILE A 55 79.42 -99.41 98.93
N LEU A 56 80.26 -98.72 98.15
CA LEU A 56 81.60 -99.20 97.81
C LEU A 56 82.56 -99.25 99.01
N SER A 57 82.25 -98.51 100.07
CA SER A 57 83.10 -98.39 101.26
C SER A 57 82.70 -99.29 102.43
N CYS A 58 81.50 -99.88 102.42
CA CYS A 58 81.02 -100.73 103.50
C CYS A 58 81.51 -102.19 103.38
N ASP A 59 81.64 -102.88 104.53
CA ASP A 59 81.90 -104.33 104.56
C ASP A 59 80.56 -105.08 104.51
N PRO A 60 80.23 -105.76 103.40
CA PRO A 60 78.93 -106.41 103.25
C PRO A 60 78.69 -107.56 104.24
N GLU A 61 79.74 -108.14 104.84
CA GLU A 61 79.60 -109.25 105.78
C GLU A 61 79.07 -108.82 107.15
N LEU A 62 79.20 -107.54 107.48
CA LEU A 62 78.75 -106.96 108.74
C LEU A 62 77.34 -106.38 108.68
N ILE A 63 76.71 -106.41 107.50
CA ILE A 63 75.40 -105.82 107.26
C ILE A 63 74.35 -106.93 107.18
N PRO A 64 73.32 -106.93 108.04
CA PRO A 64 72.24 -107.91 107.95
C PRO A 64 71.54 -107.84 106.59
N ASP A 65 71.27 -108.99 105.96
CA ASP A 65 70.59 -109.10 104.64
C ASP A 65 69.28 -108.30 104.56
N GLN A 66 68.54 -108.19 105.68
CA GLN A 66 67.32 -107.38 105.76
C GLN A 66 67.56 -105.90 105.41
N THR A 67 68.74 -105.36 105.71
CA THR A 67 69.11 -103.98 105.38
C THR A 67 69.15 -103.77 103.87
N TRP A 68 69.70 -104.74 103.12
CA TRP A 68 69.73 -104.69 101.66
C TRP A 68 68.35 -104.90 101.04
N SER A 69 67.48 -105.69 101.67
CA SER A 69 66.08 -105.81 101.26
C SER A 69 65.31 -104.50 101.47
N ASN A 70 65.53 -103.82 102.60
CA ASN A 70 64.95 -102.51 102.87
C ASN A 70 65.51 -101.42 101.94
N PHE A 71 66.81 -101.49 101.63
CA PHE A 71 67.44 -100.61 100.65
C PHE A 71 66.85 -100.83 99.26
N TYR A 72 66.65 -102.09 98.86
CA TYR A 72 66.04 -102.43 97.59
C TYR A 72 64.61 -101.90 97.46
N SER A 73 63.80 -102.03 98.51
CA SER A 73 62.39 -101.60 98.48
C SER A 73 62.24 -100.08 98.30
N GLN A 74 63.22 -99.28 98.74
CA GLN A 74 63.26 -97.84 98.47
C GLN A 74 63.96 -97.49 97.14
N SER A 75 64.83 -98.37 96.62
CA SER A 75 65.53 -98.15 95.35
C SER A 75 64.58 -98.26 94.14
N ILE A 76 63.61 -99.19 94.17
CA ILE A 76 62.61 -99.35 93.10
C ILE A 76 61.79 -98.07 92.88
N PRO A 77 61.09 -97.51 93.89
CA PRO A 77 60.29 -96.30 93.70
C PRO A 77 61.17 -95.06 93.39
N CYS A 78 62.41 -95.02 93.89
CA CYS A 78 63.38 -94.00 93.49
C CYS A 78 63.65 -94.04 91.97
N LEU A 79 63.98 -95.21 91.43
CA LEU A 79 64.24 -95.37 90.00
C LEU A 79 63.01 -95.03 89.16
N GLN A 80 61.82 -95.49 89.56
CA GLN A 80 60.57 -95.17 88.88
C GLN A 80 60.32 -93.66 88.85
N SER A 81 60.53 -92.97 89.97
CA SER A 81 60.37 -91.51 90.06
C SER A 81 61.33 -90.78 89.13
N MET A 82 62.59 -91.23 89.05
CA MET A 82 63.58 -90.67 88.13
C MET A 82 63.21 -90.91 86.66
N SER A 83 62.71 -92.09 86.30
CA SER A 83 62.27 -92.38 84.93
C SER A 83 61.05 -91.54 84.54
N ASN A 84 60.08 -91.40 85.46
CA ASN A 84 58.91 -90.56 85.25
C ASN A 84 59.28 -89.09 85.03
N PHE A 85 60.32 -88.58 85.72
CA PHE A 85 60.84 -87.24 85.43
C PHE A 85 61.34 -87.13 83.98
N GLN A 86 62.03 -88.13 83.45
CA GLN A 86 62.53 -88.05 82.06
C GLN A 86 61.41 -87.97 81.03
N GLU A 87 60.31 -88.69 81.26
CA GLU A 87 59.15 -88.70 80.39
C GLU A 87 58.29 -87.42 80.53
N THR A 88 58.02 -87.01 81.78
CA THR A 88 57.03 -85.96 82.07
C THR A 88 57.63 -84.58 82.30
N ARG A 89 58.94 -84.50 82.58
CA ARG A 89 59.68 -83.28 82.95
C ARG A 89 59.14 -82.53 84.16
N ASN A 90 58.33 -83.18 84.99
CA ASN A 90 57.79 -82.57 86.21
C ASN A 90 58.74 -82.72 87.39
N ILE A 91 59.26 -81.59 87.90
CA ILE A 91 60.24 -81.54 89.00
C ILE A 91 59.77 -82.22 90.29
N GLN A 92 58.46 -82.36 90.53
CA GLN A 92 57.93 -83.04 91.72
C GLN A 92 58.38 -84.52 91.80
N TYR A 93 58.61 -85.18 90.66
CA TYR A 93 59.16 -86.53 90.66
C TYR A 93 60.62 -86.58 91.11
N ILE A 94 61.42 -85.52 90.88
CA ILE A 94 62.77 -85.39 91.43
C ILE A 94 62.74 -85.16 92.94
N VAL A 95 61.80 -84.34 93.42
CA VAL A 95 61.61 -84.14 94.86
C VAL A 95 61.23 -85.46 95.55
N GLN A 96 60.36 -86.27 94.94
CA GLN A 96 59.99 -87.59 95.44
C GLN A 96 61.17 -88.57 95.40
N ALA A 97 61.95 -88.58 94.32
CA ALA A 97 63.17 -89.38 94.23
C ALA A 97 64.18 -89.00 95.32
N ASN A 98 64.36 -87.70 95.60
CA ASN A 98 65.19 -87.20 96.70
C ASN A 98 64.73 -87.74 98.06
N ALA A 99 63.42 -87.79 98.32
CA ALA A 99 62.89 -88.35 99.56
C ALA A 99 63.19 -89.85 99.72
N HIS A 100 63.11 -90.62 98.63
CA HIS A 100 63.52 -92.04 98.65
C HIS A 100 65.03 -92.19 98.87
N LEU A 101 65.86 -91.35 98.24
CA LEU A 101 67.30 -91.34 98.46
C LEU A 101 67.68 -90.97 99.91
N ASP A 102 66.97 -90.03 100.53
CA ASP A 102 67.17 -89.69 101.94
C ASP A 102 66.93 -90.92 102.83
N ASN A 103 65.89 -91.71 102.56
CA ASN A 103 65.65 -92.98 103.26
C ASN A 103 66.76 -94.02 102.99
N LEU A 104 67.22 -94.14 101.73
CA LEU A 104 68.31 -95.04 101.35
C LEU A 104 69.60 -94.75 102.12
N ILE A 105 69.94 -93.46 102.32
CA ILE A 105 71.08 -93.06 103.15
C ILE A 105 70.94 -93.62 104.57
N THR A 106 69.74 -93.57 105.17
CA THR A 106 69.57 -93.99 106.57
C THR A 106 69.84 -95.47 106.81
N TYR A 107 69.65 -96.34 105.81
CA TYR A 107 69.91 -97.77 105.97
C TYR A 107 71.39 -98.13 105.95
N ILE A 108 72.20 -97.41 105.17
CA ILE A 108 73.63 -97.73 105.00
C ILE A 108 74.51 -96.92 105.96
N ARG A 109 74.06 -95.72 106.35
CA ARG A 109 74.82 -94.81 107.23
C ARG A 109 75.28 -95.44 108.56
N PRO A 110 74.51 -96.31 109.26
CA PRO A 110 74.96 -96.92 110.52
C PRO A 110 76.18 -97.85 110.36
N TYR A 111 76.40 -98.39 109.16
CA TYR A 111 77.44 -99.38 108.87
C TYR A 111 78.68 -98.78 108.20
N GLN A 112 78.82 -97.46 108.23
CA GLN A 112 79.98 -96.77 107.68
C GLN A 112 81.24 -96.99 108.54
N VAL A 113 82.35 -97.43 107.91
CA VAL A 113 83.66 -97.52 108.56
C VAL A 113 84.49 -96.26 108.21
N VAL A 114 84.35 -95.23 109.04
CA VAL A 114 85.23 -94.08 109.37
C VAL A 114 86.03 -93.31 108.26
N ILE A 115 85.48 -92.13 107.91
CA ILE A 115 86.04 -90.75 107.74
C ILE A 115 86.82 -90.32 106.47
N GLY A 116 87.54 -91.17 105.73
CA GLY A 116 88.39 -90.67 104.61
C GLY A 116 87.70 -90.44 103.25
N LYS A 117 87.02 -91.47 102.74
CA LYS A 117 86.56 -91.53 101.33
C LYS A 117 85.27 -90.74 101.06
N ALA A 118 84.40 -90.62 102.07
CA ALA A 118 83.14 -89.88 101.96
C ALA A 118 83.32 -88.36 101.73
N ALA A 119 84.42 -87.78 102.23
CA ALA A 119 84.74 -86.36 102.04
C ALA A 119 85.17 -86.03 100.59
N GLN A 120 85.93 -86.91 99.93
CA GLN A 120 86.32 -86.75 98.52
C GLN A 120 85.12 -86.82 97.57
N ALA A 121 84.15 -87.70 97.87
CA ALA A 121 82.92 -87.84 97.09
C ALA A 121 82.11 -86.53 97.08
N ALA A 122 81.97 -85.88 98.24
CA ALA A 122 81.26 -84.61 98.36
C ALA A 122 81.93 -83.46 97.57
N GLN A 123 83.26 -83.43 97.54
CA GLN A 123 84.02 -82.41 96.81
C GLN A 123 83.86 -82.52 95.29
N LYS A 124 83.94 -83.74 94.74
CA LYS A 124 83.79 -83.98 93.29
C LYS A 124 82.40 -83.57 92.78
N ALA A 125 81.35 -83.92 93.53
CA ALA A 125 79.98 -83.53 93.21
C ALA A 125 79.78 -82.00 93.16
N TYR A 126 80.38 -81.27 94.11
CA TYR A 126 80.29 -79.81 94.16
C TYR A 126 80.94 -79.12 92.94
N SER A 127 82.10 -79.64 92.50
CA SER A 127 82.83 -79.08 91.36
C SER A 127 82.09 -79.21 90.03
N LEU A 128 81.40 -80.33 89.79
CA LEU A 128 80.63 -80.56 88.56
C LEU A 128 79.40 -79.64 88.48
N SER A 129 78.66 -79.50 89.58
CA SER A 129 77.49 -78.60 89.64
C SER A 129 77.88 -77.16 89.35
N THR A 130 79.04 -76.72 89.85
CA THR A 130 79.58 -75.37 89.58
C THR A 130 79.90 -75.15 88.10
N LYS A 131 80.44 -76.17 87.41
CA LYS A 131 80.78 -76.10 85.98
C LYS A 131 79.54 -75.92 85.10
N GLU A 132 78.45 -76.62 85.44
CA GLU A 132 77.19 -76.56 84.69
C GLU A 132 76.55 -75.17 84.78
N ILE A 133 76.51 -74.59 85.99
CA ILE A 133 76.00 -73.24 86.24
C ILE A 133 76.75 -72.19 85.40
N ASN A 134 78.08 -72.30 85.30
CA ASN A 134 78.88 -71.35 84.54
C ASN A 134 78.66 -71.43 83.02
N SER A 135 78.41 -72.62 82.48
CA SER A 135 78.10 -72.81 81.05
C SER A 135 76.79 -72.12 80.67
N SER A 136 75.76 -72.34 81.50
CA SER A 136 74.44 -71.72 81.35
C SER A 136 74.48 -70.21 81.39
N LEU A 137 75.29 -69.62 82.29
CA LEU A 137 75.47 -68.17 82.39
C LEU A 137 76.06 -67.58 81.10
N LYS A 138 77.03 -68.26 80.47
CA LYS A 138 77.67 -67.80 79.23
C LYS A 138 76.71 -67.76 78.04
N ASN A 139 75.84 -68.77 77.94
CA ASN A 139 74.82 -68.82 76.89
C ASN A 139 73.77 -67.72 77.04
N PHE A 140 73.39 -67.39 78.29
CA PHE A 140 72.49 -66.28 78.56
C PHE A 140 73.05 -64.94 78.06
N TYR A 141 74.33 -64.65 78.33
CA TYR A 141 74.96 -63.40 77.86
C TYR A 141 74.95 -63.26 76.34
N ARG A 142 75.26 -64.33 75.60
CA ARG A 142 75.25 -64.31 74.11
C ARG A 142 73.86 -64.01 73.56
N ASN A 143 72.83 -64.67 74.08
CA ASN A 143 71.46 -64.45 73.64
C ASN A 143 70.97 -63.03 73.99
N ALA A 144 71.39 -62.48 75.13
CA ALA A 144 71.05 -61.11 75.51
C ALA A 144 71.65 -60.08 74.53
N GLU A 145 72.87 -60.31 74.05
CA GLU A 145 73.55 -59.44 73.07
C GLU A 145 72.90 -59.50 71.68
N GLU A 146 72.55 -60.70 71.19
CA GLU A 146 71.84 -60.89 69.92
C GLU A 146 70.49 -60.16 69.92
N ASN A 147 69.68 -60.32 70.98
CA ASN A 147 68.40 -59.64 71.11
C ASN A 147 68.55 -58.10 71.16
N LEU A 148 69.59 -57.59 71.83
CA LEU A 148 69.84 -56.15 71.90
C LEU A 148 70.12 -55.55 70.51
N ASN A 149 70.87 -56.27 69.67
CA ASN A 149 71.18 -55.84 68.31
C ASN A 149 69.92 -55.79 67.41
N GLU A 150 69.03 -56.78 67.52
CA GLU A 150 67.75 -56.78 66.79
C GLU A 150 66.85 -55.60 67.20
N ILE A 151 66.81 -55.27 68.50
CA ILE A 151 66.07 -54.11 69.01
C ILE A 151 66.61 -52.81 68.41
N ILE A 152 67.94 -52.65 68.36
CA ILE A 152 68.59 -51.46 67.78
C ILE A 152 68.28 -51.33 66.29
N GLN A 153 68.33 -52.42 65.55
CA GLN A 153 68.00 -52.44 64.12
C GLN A 153 66.54 -52.04 63.88
N THR A 154 65.62 -52.63 64.64
CA THR A 154 64.18 -52.33 64.55
C THR A 154 63.88 -50.86 64.86
N LYS A 155 64.51 -50.32 65.93
CA LYS A 155 64.39 -48.90 66.29
C LYS A 155 64.84 -47.99 65.14
N THR A 156 65.94 -48.32 64.47
CA THR A 156 66.49 -47.53 63.37
C THR A 156 65.55 -47.51 62.16
N GLN A 157 64.97 -48.66 61.81
CA GLN A 157 63.98 -48.76 60.73
C GLN A 157 62.71 -47.93 61.03
N ALA A 158 62.21 -48.00 62.27
CA ALA A 158 61.04 -47.24 62.71
C ALA A 158 61.24 -45.72 62.57
N ILE A 159 62.43 -45.21 62.96
CA ILE A 159 62.78 -43.79 62.79
C ILE A 159 62.77 -43.38 61.31
N SER A 160 63.34 -44.21 60.42
CA SER A 160 63.35 -43.89 58.99
C SER A 160 61.94 -43.82 58.39
N LYS A 161 61.04 -44.71 58.83
CA LYS A 161 59.65 -44.75 58.35
C LYS A 161 58.83 -43.59 58.87
N LEU A 162 59.08 -43.13 60.09
CA LEU A 162 58.44 -41.93 60.63
C LEU A 162 58.80 -40.69 59.80
N ALA A 163 60.07 -40.50 59.47
CA ALA A 163 60.52 -39.38 58.64
C ALA A 163 59.90 -39.40 57.23
N GLU A 164 59.69 -40.59 56.65
CA GLU A 164 59.00 -40.74 55.36
C GLU A 164 57.52 -40.32 55.46
N CYS A 165 56.82 -40.73 56.52
CA CYS A 165 55.43 -40.33 56.76
C CYS A 165 55.28 -38.82 56.95
N GLU A 166 56.18 -38.18 57.70
CA GLU A 166 56.16 -36.73 57.92
C GLU A 166 56.30 -35.96 56.61
N ARG A 167 57.21 -36.41 55.72
CA ARG A 167 57.40 -35.81 54.39
C ARG A 167 56.15 -35.94 53.51
N ILE A 168 55.53 -37.13 53.47
CA ILE A 168 54.29 -37.36 52.71
C ILE A 168 53.17 -36.48 53.25
N ASN A 169 53.04 -36.36 54.56
CA ASN A 169 52.01 -35.53 55.17
C ASN A 169 52.15 -34.05 54.77
N GLN A 170 53.39 -33.53 54.71
CA GLN A 170 53.65 -32.17 54.24
C GLN A 170 53.23 -31.99 52.77
N GLU A 171 53.60 -32.92 51.89
CA GLU A 171 53.22 -32.88 50.47
C GLU A 171 51.69 -32.91 50.28
N VAL A 172 50.98 -33.71 51.07
CA VAL A 172 49.51 -33.78 51.06
C VAL A 172 48.89 -32.44 51.49
N SER A 173 49.40 -31.82 52.56
CA SER A 173 48.89 -30.51 53.01
C SER A 173 49.13 -29.40 51.97
N GLU A 174 50.28 -29.40 51.30
CA GLU A 174 50.56 -28.43 50.23
C GLU A 174 49.62 -28.62 49.02
N LEU A 175 49.31 -29.87 48.66
CA LEU A 175 48.36 -30.19 47.60
C LEU A 175 46.92 -29.79 47.96
N GLU A 176 46.51 -30.07 49.20
CA GLU A 176 45.19 -29.70 49.71
C GLU A 176 45.00 -28.18 49.66
N ALA A 177 46.01 -27.41 50.09
CA ALA A 177 45.99 -25.96 50.01
C ALA A 177 45.82 -25.47 48.55
N ARG A 178 46.56 -26.04 47.60
CA ARG A 178 46.46 -25.63 46.19
C ARG A 178 45.13 -25.97 45.53
N LEU A 179 44.53 -27.10 45.91
CA LEU A 179 43.30 -27.60 45.30
C LEU A 179 42.04 -26.98 45.90
N PHE A 180 42.06 -26.70 47.21
CA PHE A 180 40.85 -26.37 47.97
C PHE A 180 40.96 -25.13 48.87
N ASP A 181 42.15 -24.64 49.21
CA ASP A 181 42.29 -23.46 50.05
C ASP A 181 42.23 -22.18 49.21
N ASP A 182 41.27 -21.33 49.55
CA ASP A 182 41.05 -20.02 48.93
C ASP A 182 41.66 -18.87 49.76
N SER A 183 42.41 -19.15 50.83
CA SER A 183 42.87 -18.14 51.80
C SER A 183 43.80 -17.07 51.21
N SER A 184 44.64 -17.43 50.22
CA SER A 184 45.65 -16.54 49.64
C SER A 184 45.43 -16.27 48.14
N THR A 185 45.08 -17.31 47.39
CA THR A 185 44.76 -17.24 45.95
C THR A 185 43.61 -18.18 45.67
N ALA A 186 42.72 -17.83 44.74
CA ALA A 186 41.61 -18.68 44.35
C ALA A 186 42.12 -20.08 43.97
N SER A 187 41.60 -21.08 44.68
CA SER A 187 41.92 -22.49 44.47
C SER A 187 41.53 -22.91 43.06
N VAL A 188 42.11 -24.02 42.61
CA VAL A 188 41.79 -24.59 41.30
C VAL A 188 40.28 -24.91 41.21
N SER A 189 39.66 -25.36 42.30
CA SER A 189 38.23 -25.65 42.38
C SER A 189 37.37 -24.41 42.09
N THR A 190 37.69 -23.28 42.73
CA THR A 190 36.94 -22.02 42.57
C THR A 190 37.04 -21.49 41.15
N ARG A 191 38.24 -21.51 40.57
CA ARG A 191 38.46 -21.06 39.18
C ARG A 191 37.71 -21.89 38.15
N ILE A 192 37.57 -23.20 38.37
CA ILE A 192 36.78 -24.07 37.48
C ILE A 192 35.30 -23.72 37.55
N LYS A 193 34.75 -23.46 38.73
CA LYS A 193 33.35 -23.05 38.90
C LYS A 193 33.06 -21.70 38.26
N GLU A 194 33.98 -20.74 38.38
CA GLU A 194 33.86 -19.44 37.72
C GLU A 194 33.83 -19.60 36.19
N LEU A 195 34.75 -20.39 35.63
CA LEU A 195 34.78 -20.66 34.20
C LEU A 195 33.50 -21.36 33.71
N GLU A 196 32.98 -22.33 34.45
CA GLU A 196 31.71 -23.01 34.15
C GLU A 196 30.54 -22.01 34.10
N SER A 197 30.49 -21.08 35.06
CA SER A 197 29.48 -20.03 35.09
C SER A 197 29.58 -19.08 33.89
N GLU A 198 30.80 -18.67 33.50
CA GLU A 198 31.02 -17.79 32.35
C GLU A 198 30.61 -18.45 31.03
N VAL A 199 30.95 -19.73 30.86
CA VAL A 199 30.58 -20.51 29.67
C VAL A 199 29.07 -20.66 29.58
N THR A 200 28.40 -20.98 30.69
CA THR A 200 26.94 -21.12 30.72
C THR A 200 26.25 -19.80 30.36
N GLN A 201 26.68 -18.69 30.97
CA GLN A 201 26.11 -17.39 30.65
C GLN A 201 26.34 -16.97 29.19
N SER A 202 27.50 -17.32 28.62
CA SER A 202 27.79 -17.04 27.22
C SER A 202 26.93 -17.88 26.27
N HIS A 203 26.65 -19.13 26.63
CA HIS A 203 25.76 -20.01 25.88
C HIS A 203 24.33 -19.46 25.84
N ASP A 204 23.79 -19.03 26.99
CA ASP A 204 22.44 -18.48 27.08
C ASP A 204 22.27 -17.23 26.19
N ARG A 205 23.25 -16.32 26.21
CA ARG A 205 23.24 -15.12 25.34
C ARG A 205 23.24 -15.47 23.85
N VAL A 206 23.95 -16.53 23.44
CA VAL A 206 24.00 -16.97 22.04
C VAL A 206 22.63 -17.49 21.59
N ILE A 207 21.92 -18.21 22.46
CA ILE A 207 20.56 -18.70 22.19
C ILE A 207 19.62 -17.50 22.01
N GLU A 208 19.64 -16.54 22.94
CA GLU A 208 18.81 -15.32 22.86
C GLU A 208 19.06 -14.55 21.54
N PHE A 209 20.33 -14.36 21.15
CA PHE A 209 20.66 -13.74 19.86
C PHE A 209 20.15 -14.53 18.65
N PHE A 210 20.17 -15.86 18.71
CA PHE A 210 19.70 -16.70 17.63
C PHE A 210 18.17 -16.60 17.47
N GLU A 211 17.45 -16.61 18.59
CA GLU A 211 16.00 -16.43 18.63
C GLU A 211 15.60 -15.06 18.06
N ASP A 212 16.26 -13.96 18.47
CA ASP A 212 15.98 -12.61 17.96
C ASP A 212 16.20 -12.46 16.45
N LEU A 213 17.25 -13.10 15.92
CA LEU A 213 17.66 -12.95 14.53
C LEU A 213 16.82 -13.80 13.57
N PHE A 214 16.57 -15.07 13.93
CA PHE A 214 16.06 -16.07 12.99
C PHE A 214 14.64 -16.52 13.30
N ASP A 215 14.38 -17.01 14.51
CA ASP A 215 13.11 -17.67 14.85
C ASP A 215 12.01 -16.65 15.19
N GLY A 216 12.37 -15.62 15.95
CA GLY A 216 11.44 -14.68 16.56
C GLY A 216 10.74 -15.29 17.77
N GLU A 217 10.32 -14.44 18.71
CA GLU A 217 9.43 -14.87 19.78
C GLU A 217 8.04 -15.15 19.20
N SER A 218 7.24 -16.01 19.85
CA SER A 218 5.90 -16.38 19.35
C SER A 218 4.95 -15.20 19.08
N GLU A 219 5.21 -14.04 19.70
CA GLU A 219 4.48 -12.79 19.50
C GLU A 219 5.19 -11.77 18.58
N ASN A 220 6.51 -11.91 18.35
CA ASN A 220 7.32 -10.93 17.63
C ASN A 220 8.08 -11.57 16.46
N GLU A 221 7.81 -11.10 15.24
CA GLU A 221 8.57 -11.51 14.04
C GLU A 221 10.08 -11.27 14.22
N SER A 222 10.88 -12.22 13.73
CA SER A 222 12.33 -12.13 13.73
C SER A 222 12.83 -10.97 12.86
N ILE A 223 14.05 -10.51 13.11
CA ILE A 223 14.65 -9.43 12.33
C ILE A 223 14.70 -9.80 10.84
N GLU A 224 15.02 -11.05 10.51
CA GLU A 224 15.03 -11.53 9.12
C GLU A 224 13.65 -11.42 8.46
N GLN A 225 12.59 -11.81 9.16
CA GLN A 225 11.21 -11.74 8.66
C GLN A 225 10.77 -10.29 8.43
N LYS A 226 11.09 -9.38 9.37
CA LYS A 226 10.82 -7.94 9.24
C LYS A 226 11.49 -7.34 8.01
N ILE A 227 12.75 -7.70 7.75
CA ILE A 227 13.49 -7.23 6.56
C ILE A 227 12.84 -7.76 5.28
N LYS A 228 12.50 -9.05 5.22
CA LYS A 228 11.82 -9.65 4.05
C LYS A 228 10.47 -8.99 3.76
N SER A 229 9.67 -8.73 4.80
CA SER A 229 8.39 -8.02 4.69
C SER A 229 8.56 -6.57 4.26
N GLY A 230 9.58 -5.88 4.79
CA GLY A 230 9.94 -4.54 4.36
C GLY A 230 10.32 -4.46 2.88
N LEU A 231 11.18 -5.38 2.42
CA LEU A 231 11.59 -5.45 1.01
C LEU A 231 10.43 -5.69 0.05
N SER A 232 9.50 -6.59 0.39
CA SER A 232 8.34 -6.86 -0.46
C SER A 232 7.40 -5.67 -0.57
N LYS A 233 7.19 -4.92 0.52
CA LYS A 233 6.43 -3.66 0.51
C LYS A 233 7.10 -2.61 -0.37
N VAL A 234 8.40 -2.41 -0.24
CA VAL A 234 9.17 -1.47 -1.08
C VAL A 234 9.05 -1.83 -2.56
N GLU A 235 9.12 -3.11 -2.92
CA GLU A 235 8.95 -3.55 -4.31
C GLU A 235 7.53 -3.28 -4.84
N SER A 236 6.51 -3.49 -4.00
CA SER A 236 5.12 -3.18 -4.33
C SER A 236 4.92 -1.68 -4.55
N ASP A 237 5.39 -0.84 -3.64
CA ASP A 237 5.26 0.62 -3.70
C ASP A 237 6.00 1.19 -4.93
N ALA A 238 7.15 0.61 -5.28
CA ALA A 238 7.89 0.97 -6.48
C ALA A 238 7.10 0.66 -7.76
N LYS A 239 6.43 -0.50 -7.82
CA LYS A 239 5.56 -0.87 -8.95
C LYS A 239 4.37 0.08 -9.07
N GLU A 240 3.70 0.38 -7.97
CA GLU A 240 2.56 1.31 -7.95
C GLU A 240 2.99 2.72 -8.42
N SER A 241 4.09 3.24 -7.87
CA SER A 241 4.65 4.53 -8.26
C SER A 241 4.96 4.61 -9.76
N ALA A 242 5.54 3.55 -10.34
CA ALA A 242 5.82 3.49 -11.77
C ALA A 242 4.53 3.56 -12.61
N THR A 243 3.45 2.90 -12.18
CA THR A 243 2.15 2.98 -12.87
C THR A 243 1.53 4.38 -12.80
N LEU A 244 1.62 5.05 -11.65
CA LEU A 244 1.12 6.41 -11.46
C LEU A 244 1.89 7.42 -12.31
N ILE A 245 3.22 7.29 -12.38
CA ILE A 245 4.08 8.15 -13.22
C ILE A 245 3.69 8.01 -14.70
N ASN A 246 3.52 6.79 -15.20
CA ASN A 246 3.08 6.56 -16.57
C ASN A 246 1.69 7.16 -16.84
N GLY A 247 0.76 7.05 -15.88
CA GLY A 247 -0.56 7.67 -15.95
C GLY A 247 -0.50 9.20 -16.00
N LEU A 248 0.38 9.82 -15.20
CA LEU A 248 0.60 11.27 -15.21
C LEU A 248 1.21 11.74 -16.53
N GLN A 249 2.20 11.02 -17.06
CA GLN A 249 2.83 11.36 -18.33
C GLN A 249 1.81 11.38 -19.47
N LYS A 250 0.88 10.41 -19.50
CA LYS A 250 -0.22 10.41 -20.48
C LYS A 250 -1.12 11.64 -20.34
N LYS A 251 -1.53 11.97 -19.11
CA LYS A 251 -2.38 13.15 -18.85
C LYS A 251 -1.70 14.47 -19.24
N VAL A 252 -0.38 14.59 -19.01
CA VAL A 252 0.40 15.76 -19.43
C VAL A 252 0.44 15.86 -20.95
N SER A 253 0.65 14.75 -21.65
CA SER A 253 0.62 14.70 -23.12
C SER A 253 -0.76 15.11 -23.67
N ASP A 254 -1.84 14.59 -23.08
CA ASP A 254 -3.20 14.96 -23.47
C ASP A 254 -3.46 16.45 -23.24
N PHE A 255 -3.00 16.99 -22.10
CA PHE A 255 -3.13 18.41 -21.78
C PHE A 255 -2.39 19.32 -22.77
N ASP A 256 -1.17 18.95 -23.19
CA ASP A 256 -0.40 19.72 -24.17
C ASP A 256 -1.09 19.75 -25.54
N SER A 257 -1.70 18.62 -25.94
CA SER A 257 -2.55 18.54 -27.14
C SER A 257 -3.76 19.47 -27.04
N TYR A 258 -4.53 19.43 -25.94
CA TYR A 258 -5.66 20.34 -25.72
C TYR A 258 -5.23 21.80 -25.72
N TYR A 259 -4.11 22.11 -25.08
CA TYR A 259 -3.58 23.47 -25.02
C TYR A 259 -3.25 23.99 -26.43
N SER A 260 -2.69 23.14 -27.28
CA SER A 260 -2.39 23.47 -28.68
C SER A 260 -3.66 23.66 -29.51
N VAL A 261 -4.72 22.86 -29.30
CA VAL A 261 -6.01 23.04 -29.99
C VAL A 261 -6.70 24.36 -29.61
N VAL A 262 -6.69 24.71 -28.32
CA VAL A 262 -7.38 25.91 -27.82
C VAL A 262 -6.63 27.20 -28.18
N PHE A 263 -5.31 27.19 -28.01
CA PHE A 263 -4.48 28.40 -28.12
C PHE A 263 -3.63 28.47 -29.39
N GLY A 264 -3.61 27.43 -30.22
CA GLY A 264 -2.79 27.35 -31.42
C GLY A 264 -1.37 26.82 -31.17
N GLU A 265 -0.71 26.41 -32.25
CA GLU A 265 0.69 26.00 -32.24
C GLU A 265 1.61 27.22 -32.14
N LYS A 266 2.81 27.02 -31.59
CA LYS A 266 3.83 28.07 -31.55
C LYS A 266 4.51 28.17 -32.90
N ASP A 267 4.53 29.37 -33.47
CA ASP A 267 5.31 29.70 -34.65
C ASP A 267 6.81 29.88 -34.29
N GLU A 268 7.68 30.01 -35.30
CA GLU A 268 9.14 30.19 -35.17
C GLU A 268 9.53 31.35 -34.22
N ASN A 269 8.64 32.33 -34.06
CA ASN A 269 8.83 33.50 -33.19
C ASN A 269 8.27 33.35 -31.77
N ASN A 270 7.94 32.13 -31.32
CA ASN A 270 7.31 31.86 -30.02
C ASN A 270 5.94 32.52 -29.81
N VAL A 271 5.32 33.05 -30.88
CA VAL A 271 3.97 33.60 -30.87
C VAL A 271 3.02 32.48 -31.30
N ARG A 272 1.95 32.27 -30.52
CA ARG A 272 0.93 31.27 -30.88
C ARG A 272 -0.01 31.87 -31.93
N GLN A 273 -0.20 31.15 -33.03
CA GLN A 273 -1.09 31.53 -34.12
C GLN A 273 -2.16 30.46 -34.31
N GLY A 274 -3.39 30.88 -34.58
CA GLY A 274 -4.54 30.02 -34.79
C GLY A 274 -5.24 29.57 -33.50
N GLY A 275 -5.80 28.36 -33.54
CA GLY A 275 -6.59 27.80 -32.45
C GLY A 275 -7.99 28.41 -32.34
N LEU A 276 -8.81 27.76 -31.51
CA LEU A 276 -10.23 28.09 -31.37
C LEU A 276 -10.45 29.52 -30.86
N LYS A 277 -9.54 30.04 -30.02
CA LYS A 277 -9.62 31.40 -29.47
C LYS A 277 -9.53 32.47 -30.57
N GLU A 278 -8.62 32.31 -31.52
CA GLU A 278 -8.44 33.27 -32.62
C GLU A 278 -9.59 33.17 -33.63
N GLU A 279 -10.05 31.95 -33.94
CA GLU A 279 -11.20 31.74 -34.84
C GLU A 279 -12.48 32.41 -34.31
N ILE A 280 -12.77 32.25 -33.01
CA ILE A 280 -13.93 32.88 -32.38
C ILE A 280 -13.84 34.41 -32.47
N LYS A 281 -12.65 34.98 -32.23
CA LYS A 281 -12.43 36.43 -32.34
C LYS A 281 -12.65 36.92 -33.77
N ASN A 282 -12.12 36.21 -34.76
CA ASN A 282 -12.26 36.57 -36.17
C ASN A 282 -13.72 36.50 -36.64
N ARG A 283 -14.45 35.42 -36.27
CA ARG A 283 -15.90 35.32 -36.56
C ARG A 283 -16.71 36.44 -35.90
N GLY A 284 -16.34 36.88 -34.70
CA GLY A 284 -16.96 38.05 -34.05
C GLY A 284 -16.83 39.32 -34.89
N LEU A 285 -15.61 39.60 -35.39
CA LEU A 285 -15.35 40.76 -36.25
C LEU A 285 -16.07 40.67 -37.61
N GLU A 286 -16.16 39.48 -38.20
CA GLU A 286 -16.92 39.26 -39.44
C GLU A 286 -18.42 39.51 -39.26
N LEU A 287 -18.99 39.06 -38.15
CA LEU A 287 -20.41 39.28 -37.83
C LEU A 287 -20.72 40.77 -37.63
N ASP A 288 -19.84 41.52 -36.96
CA ASP A 288 -20.00 42.96 -36.78
C ASP A 288 -19.97 43.71 -38.13
N LYS A 289 -18.99 43.39 -39.00
CA LYS A 289 -18.94 43.96 -40.37
C LYS A 289 -20.16 43.60 -41.20
N PHE A 290 -20.64 42.36 -41.09
CA PHE A 290 -21.84 41.92 -41.78
C PHE A 290 -23.06 42.73 -41.32
N LYS A 291 -23.23 42.92 -40.01
CA LYS A 291 -24.31 43.71 -39.42
C LYS A 291 -24.30 45.16 -39.93
N GLU A 292 -23.16 45.83 -39.92
CA GLU A 292 -23.03 47.21 -40.44
C GLU A 292 -23.41 47.29 -41.92
N THR A 293 -22.95 46.33 -42.72
CA THR A 293 -23.25 46.26 -44.16
C THR A 293 -24.75 46.09 -44.41
N GLN A 294 -25.44 45.25 -43.64
CA GLN A 294 -26.88 45.05 -43.77
C GLN A 294 -27.69 46.29 -43.38
N GLN A 295 -27.29 46.98 -42.30
CA GLN A 295 -27.93 48.21 -41.87
C GLN A 295 -27.84 49.30 -42.95
N LEU A 296 -26.67 49.46 -43.57
CA LEU A 296 -26.46 50.43 -44.65
C LEU A 296 -27.33 50.11 -45.88
N LYS A 297 -27.39 48.85 -46.29
CA LYS A 297 -28.22 48.40 -47.42
C LYS A 297 -29.70 48.70 -47.17
N TYR A 298 -30.20 48.38 -45.98
CA TYR A 298 -31.61 48.60 -45.64
C TYR A 298 -31.98 50.09 -45.70
N LYS A 299 -31.13 50.95 -45.12
CA LYS A 299 -31.34 52.41 -45.14
C LYS A 299 -31.40 52.95 -46.58
N THR A 300 -30.45 52.56 -47.41
CA THR A 300 -30.38 53.00 -48.82
C THR A 300 -31.63 52.58 -49.61
N LEU A 301 -32.11 51.35 -49.38
CA LEU A 301 -33.30 50.83 -50.08
C LEU A 301 -34.58 51.60 -49.69
N VAL A 302 -34.73 51.97 -48.41
CA VAL A 302 -35.89 52.75 -47.94
C VAL A 302 -35.89 54.15 -48.58
N GLU A 303 -34.74 54.83 -48.62
CA GLU A 303 -34.60 56.14 -49.25
C GLU A 303 -34.95 56.11 -50.75
N GLU A 304 -34.55 55.06 -51.47
CA GLU A 304 -34.89 54.88 -52.89
C GLU A 304 -36.40 54.65 -53.12
N ILE A 305 -37.03 53.81 -52.29
CA ILE A 305 -38.47 53.53 -52.36
C ILE A 305 -39.29 54.80 -52.10
N GLU A 306 -38.94 55.58 -51.08
CA GLU A 306 -39.61 56.85 -50.75
C GLU A 306 -39.47 57.88 -51.88
N GLY A 307 -38.32 57.92 -52.56
CA GLY A 307 -38.09 58.79 -53.72
C GLY A 307 -38.95 58.44 -54.96
N LEU A 308 -39.18 57.15 -55.22
CA LEU A 308 -39.87 56.68 -56.43
C LEU A 308 -41.42 56.76 -56.34
N LEU A 309 -42.00 56.70 -55.14
CA LEU A 309 -43.45 56.79 -54.89
C LEU A 309 -44.19 57.94 -55.61
N PRO A 310 -43.74 59.21 -55.54
CA PRO A 310 -44.42 60.32 -56.20
C PRO A 310 -44.32 60.27 -57.73
N SER A 311 -43.25 59.69 -58.28
CA SER A 311 -43.08 59.52 -59.73
C SER A 311 -44.05 58.48 -60.28
N ALA A 312 -44.18 57.33 -59.60
CA ALA A 312 -45.11 56.27 -59.97
C ALA A 312 -46.59 56.72 -59.92
N THR A 313 -46.99 57.51 -58.92
CA THR A 313 -48.36 58.02 -58.81
C THR A 313 -48.71 59.04 -59.90
N SER A 314 -47.79 59.94 -60.24
CA SER A 314 -47.95 60.90 -61.35
C SER A 314 -48.09 60.20 -62.70
N ALA A 315 -47.26 59.18 -62.96
CA ALA A 315 -47.32 58.38 -64.17
C ALA A 315 -48.65 57.59 -64.28
N GLY A 316 -49.13 57.02 -63.18
CA GLY A 316 -50.42 56.33 -63.12
C GLY A 316 -51.61 57.26 -63.43
N LEU A 317 -51.65 58.46 -62.85
CA LEU A 317 -52.69 59.46 -63.14
C LEU A 317 -52.64 59.94 -64.60
N ALA A 318 -51.45 60.17 -65.14
CA ALA A 318 -51.28 60.55 -66.55
C ALA A 318 -51.83 59.48 -67.51
N SER A 319 -51.59 58.20 -67.23
CA SER A 319 -52.16 57.10 -68.02
C SER A 319 -53.68 57.07 -67.94
N ALA A 320 -54.24 57.21 -66.73
CA ALA A 320 -55.70 57.21 -66.55
C ALA A 320 -56.40 58.36 -67.31
N TYR A 321 -55.80 59.56 -67.32
CA TYR A 321 -56.33 60.68 -68.09
C TYR A 321 -56.16 60.52 -69.60
N HIS A 322 -55.08 59.88 -70.05
CA HIS A 322 -54.89 59.52 -71.45
C HIS A 322 -56.00 58.59 -71.96
N ASP A 323 -56.27 57.51 -71.22
CA ASP A 323 -57.30 56.53 -71.57
C ASP A 323 -58.69 57.18 -71.60
N MET A 324 -58.99 58.04 -70.61
CA MET A 324 -60.26 58.77 -70.55
C MET A 324 -60.43 59.73 -71.73
N LYS A 325 -59.37 60.45 -72.13
CA LYS A 325 -59.37 61.31 -73.32
C LYS A 325 -59.61 60.50 -74.60
N ALA A 326 -58.93 59.37 -74.77
CA ALA A 326 -59.08 58.51 -75.95
C ALA A 326 -60.50 57.92 -76.08
N SER A 327 -61.18 57.69 -74.95
CA SER A 327 -62.57 57.19 -74.96
C SER A 327 -63.57 58.12 -75.66
N PHE A 328 -63.27 59.42 -75.79
CA PHE A 328 -64.15 60.40 -76.44
C PHE A 328 -63.99 60.49 -77.97
N ASP A 329 -62.92 59.93 -78.56
CA ASP A 329 -62.71 59.96 -80.01
C ASP A 329 -63.86 59.29 -80.78
N SER A 330 -64.29 58.12 -80.31
CA SER A 330 -65.37 57.35 -80.94
C SER A 330 -66.73 58.08 -80.91
N PRO A 331 -67.23 58.59 -79.75
CA PRO A 331 -68.42 59.43 -79.69
C PRO A 331 -68.36 60.66 -80.60
N ILE A 332 -67.22 61.36 -80.65
CA ILE A 332 -67.06 62.57 -81.48
C ILE A 332 -67.20 62.21 -82.96
N ILE A 333 -66.51 61.17 -83.43
CA ILE A 333 -66.58 60.73 -84.82
C ILE A 333 -68.01 60.28 -85.15
N ASN A 334 -68.64 59.48 -84.29
CA ASN A 334 -69.97 58.94 -84.55
C ASN A 334 -71.04 60.04 -84.61
N ASN A 335 -71.03 60.99 -83.67
CA ASN A 335 -71.95 62.13 -83.68
C ASN A 335 -71.67 63.08 -84.85
N THR A 336 -70.42 63.23 -85.27
CA THR A 336 -70.06 64.00 -86.47
C THR A 336 -70.64 63.38 -87.73
N ARG A 337 -70.51 62.05 -87.89
CA ARG A 337 -71.11 61.32 -89.01
C ARG A 337 -72.63 61.43 -88.99
N LEU A 338 -73.25 61.30 -87.82
CA LEU A 338 -74.70 61.42 -87.64
C LEU A 338 -75.21 62.83 -88.02
N PHE A 339 -74.47 63.88 -87.65
CA PHE A 339 -74.77 65.25 -88.05
C PHE A 339 -74.72 65.43 -89.57
N TYR A 340 -73.65 65.01 -90.24
CA TYR A 340 -73.57 65.11 -91.70
C TYR A 340 -74.64 64.24 -92.39
N ALA A 341 -74.94 63.05 -91.88
CA ALA A 341 -76.03 62.21 -92.39
C ALA A 341 -77.39 62.91 -92.28
N SER A 342 -77.64 63.64 -91.18
CA SER A 342 -78.87 64.43 -91.01
C SER A 342 -78.96 65.58 -92.01
N ILE A 343 -77.86 66.28 -92.30
CA ILE A 343 -77.80 67.33 -93.32
C ILE A 343 -78.08 66.75 -94.71
N VAL A 344 -77.43 65.63 -95.07
CA VAL A 344 -77.66 64.96 -96.35
C VAL A 344 -79.12 64.51 -96.47
N CYS A 345 -79.72 63.99 -95.41
CA CYS A 345 -81.15 63.63 -95.38
C CYS A 345 -82.05 64.86 -95.61
N LEU A 346 -81.76 66.01 -94.99
CA LEU A 346 -82.49 67.26 -95.25
C LEU A 346 -82.36 67.72 -96.71
N ILE A 347 -81.16 67.62 -97.28
CA ILE A 347 -80.93 67.96 -98.70
C ILE A 347 -81.72 67.02 -99.62
N LEU A 348 -81.72 65.72 -99.35
CA LEU A 348 -82.48 64.73 -100.14
C LEU A 348 -83.99 64.94 -100.03
N THR A 349 -84.52 65.18 -98.82
CA THR A 349 -85.95 65.48 -98.62
C THR A 349 -86.38 66.79 -99.29
N ALA A 350 -85.49 67.80 -99.33
CA ALA A 350 -85.71 69.02 -100.09
C ALA A 350 -85.74 68.75 -101.60
N LEU A 351 -84.78 67.98 -102.14
CA LEU A 351 -84.73 67.59 -103.55
C LEU A 351 -85.98 66.81 -103.99
N ILE A 352 -86.38 65.79 -103.21
CA ILE A 352 -87.59 65.00 -103.46
C ILE A 352 -88.84 65.89 -103.43
N SER A 353 -88.85 66.96 -102.64
CA SER A 353 -90.01 67.85 -102.55
C SER A 353 -90.23 68.72 -103.79
N ILE A 354 -89.20 68.91 -104.62
CA ILE A 354 -89.30 69.68 -105.88
C ILE A 354 -89.80 68.77 -107.01
N THR A 355 -89.60 67.46 -106.92
CA THR A 355 -89.99 66.48 -107.94
C THR A 355 -91.44 66.02 -107.76
N GLN A 356 -92.31 66.26 -108.74
CA GLN A 356 -93.72 65.85 -108.70
C GLN A 356 -93.92 64.42 -109.22
N GLU A 357 -93.23 64.07 -110.31
CA GLU A 357 -93.17 62.73 -110.88
C GLU A 357 -91.75 62.48 -111.43
N ALA A 358 -91.12 61.38 -111.02
CA ALA A 358 -89.80 60.97 -111.48
C ALA A 358 -89.92 59.65 -112.26
N SER A 359 -89.67 59.70 -113.56
CA SER A 359 -89.55 58.51 -114.45
C SER A 359 -88.17 58.50 -115.11
N TRP A 360 -87.71 57.30 -115.51
CA TRP A 360 -86.31 57.04 -115.94
C TRP A 360 -85.79 57.94 -117.09
N THR A 361 -86.68 58.58 -117.86
CA THR A 361 -86.33 59.37 -119.05
C THR A 361 -86.76 60.84 -119.00
N TYR A 362 -87.43 61.30 -117.95
CA TYR A 362 -87.74 62.73 -117.78
C TYR A 362 -88.09 63.06 -116.32
N ILE A 363 -87.63 64.22 -115.86
CA ILE A 363 -87.97 64.80 -114.56
C ILE A 363 -88.86 66.01 -114.83
N LYS A 364 -90.11 65.97 -114.34
CA LYS A 364 -90.99 67.15 -114.33
C LYS A 364 -90.91 67.81 -112.97
N PHE A 365 -90.42 69.05 -112.97
CA PHE A 365 -90.37 69.89 -111.79
C PHE A 365 -91.74 70.55 -111.57
N HIS A 366 -92.12 70.74 -110.31
CA HIS A 366 -93.33 71.49 -109.98
C HIS A 366 -93.10 72.97 -110.30
N ASP A 367 -93.88 73.54 -111.23
CA ASP A 367 -94.03 75.00 -111.33
C ASP A 367 -94.74 75.45 -110.06
N ILE A 368 -94.08 76.24 -109.21
CA ILE A 368 -94.64 76.74 -107.95
C ILE A 368 -95.07 78.20 -108.17
N PRO A 369 -96.36 78.53 -108.43
CA PRO A 369 -96.76 79.90 -108.65
C PRO A 369 -97.44 80.51 -107.41
N GLU A 370 -97.27 79.96 -106.20
CA GLU A 370 -97.92 80.50 -104.99
C GLU A 370 -97.22 80.08 -103.68
N LEU A 371 -96.87 81.06 -102.83
CA LEU A 371 -96.21 80.86 -101.52
C LEU A 371 -97.02 79.96 -100.57
N THR A 372 -98.34 80.00 -100.68
CA THR A 372 -99.28 79.19 -99.89
C THR A 372 -99.13 77.70 -100.17
N LYS A 373 -98.87 77.30 -101.42
CA LYS A 373 -98.64 75.89 -101.80
C LYS A 373 -97.32 75.37 -101.27
N LEU A 374 -96.29 76.21 -101.22
CA LEU A 374 -94.97 75.87 -100.66
C LEU A 374 -95.08 75.61 -99.14
N ALA A 375 -95.79 76.48 -98.41
CA ALA A 375 -96.02 76.33 -96.97
C ALA A 375 -96.85 75.07 -96.64
N SER A 376 -97.91 74.81 -97.39
CA SER A 376 -98.73 73.59 -97.20
C SER A 376 -97.94 72.31 -97.47
N ASN A 377 -97.05 72.31 -98.47
CA ASN A 377 -96.23 71.15 -98.83
C ASN A 377 -95.13 70.89 -97.77
N PHE A 378 -94.61 71.95 -97.15
CA PHE A 378 -93.69 71.85 -96.01
C PHE A 378 -94.39 71.34 -94.74
N LEU A 379 -95.62 71.81 -94.48
CA LEU A 379 -96.41 71.40 -93.31
C LEU A 379 -96.83 69.92 -93.38
N TYR A 380 -97.20 69.43 -94.57
CA TYR A 380 -97.53 68.01 -94.79
C TYR A 380 -96.33 67.08 -94.53
N LYS A 381 -95.11 67.58 -94.79
CA LYS A 381 -93.85 66.83 -94.61
C LYS A 381 -93.17 67.12 -93.26
N ALA A 382 -93.75 67.98 -92.43
CA ALA A 382 -93.25 68.30 -91.10
C ALA A 382 -93.01 67.06 -90.21
N PRO A 383 -93.84 65.99 -90.25
CA PRO A 383 -93.58 64.77 -89.47
C PRO A 383 -92.26 64.08 -89.82
N ILE A 384 -91.67 64.34 -91.00
CA ILE A 384 -90.39 63.78 -91.45
C ILE A 384 -89.26 64.79 -91.22
N ILE A 385 -89.47 66.08 -91.54
CA ILE A 385 -88.44 67.12 -91.45
C ILE A 385 -88.10 67.45 -89.99
N LEU A 386 -89.10 67.54 -89.10
CA LEU A 386 -88.89 67.90 -87.69
C LEU A 386 -87.98 66.90 -86.96
N PRO A 387 -88.19 65.56 -87.04
CA PRO A 387 -87.26 64.60 -86.45
C PRO A 387 -85.83 64.71 -86.97
N VAL A 388 -85.64 65.01 -88.26
CA VAL A 388 -84.30 65.12 -88.86
C VAL A 388 -83.58 66.39 -88.40
N ILE A 389 -84.28 67.54 -88.31
CA ILE A 389 -83.73 68.77 -87.73
C ILE A 389 -83.37 68.56 -86.26
N TRP A 390 -84.26 67.90 -85.49
CA TRP A 390 -83.98 67.58 -84.09
C TRP A 390 -82.74 66.68 -83.96
N LEU A 391 -82.60 65.67 -84.82
CA LEU A 391 -81.44 64.78 -84.86
C LEU A 391 -80.15 65.52 -85.22
N ALA A 392 -80.21 66.50 -86.13
CA ALA A 392 -79.09 67.39 -86.45
C ALA A 392 -78.66 68.23 -85.23
N LEU A 393 -79.62 68.86 -84.54
CA LEU A 393 -79.34 69.66 -83.34
C LEU A 393 -78.81 68.80 -82.19
N TYR A 394 -79.40 67.62 -81.99
CA TYR A 394 -79.00 66.66 -80.96
C TYR A 394 -77.58 66.15 -81.19
N SER A 395 -77.25 65.73 -82.42
CA SER A 395 -75.90 65.25 -82.77
C SER A 395 -74.86 66.37 -82.69
N SER A 396 -75.20 67.60 -83.08
CA SER A 396 -74.33 68.77 -82.93
C SER A 396 -74.01 69.05 -81.46
N LYS A 397 -75.03 69.09 -80.60
CA LYS A 397 -74.85 69.35 -79.16
C LYS A 397 -74.00 68.27 -78.51
N ARG A 398 -74.32 66.99 -78.73
CA ARG A 398 -73.60 65.86 -78.13
C ARG A 398 -72.16 65.74 -78.64
N ARG A 399 -71.87 66.20 -79.86
CA ARG A 399 -70.51 66.33 -80.38
C ARG A 399 -69.72 67.41 -79.64
N SER A 400 -70.31 68.59 -79.41
CA SER A 400 -69.67 69.70 -78.69
C SER A 400 -69.33 69.30 -77.25
N GLU A 401 -70.28 68.64 -76.57
CA GLU A 401 -70.10 68.11 -75.21
C GLU A 401 -68.92 67.13 -75.13
N ALA A 402 -68.81 66.19 -76.07
CA ALA A 402 -67.71 65.21 -76.09
C ALA A 402 -66.35 65.85 -76.40
N LEU A 403 -66.29 66.81 -77.33
CA LEU A 403 -65.06 67.56 -77.65
C LEU A 403 -64.55 68.34 -76.44
N ARG A 404 -65.45 68.94 -75.67
CA ARG A 404 -65.10 69.67 -74.45
C ARG A 404 -64.52 68.75 -73.38
N LEU A 405 -65.19 67.63 -73.09
CA LEU A 405 -64.69 66.64 -72.14
C LEU A 405 -63.30 66.15 -72.56
N GLN A 406 -63.08 65.91 -73.86
CA GLN A 406 -61.79 65.52 -74.39
C GLN A 406 -60.70 66.58 -74.12
N GLN A 407 -60.99 67.86 -74.32
CA GLN A 407 -60.05 68.97 -74.05
C GLN A 407 -59.72 69.09 -72.55
N GLU A 408 -60.71 68.92 -71.68
CA GLU A 408 -60.51 68.92 -70.22
C GLU A 408 -59.59 67.77 -69.78
N TYR A 409 -59.83 66.54 -70.25
CA TYR A 409 -58.96 65.41 -69.94
C TYR A 409 -57.57 65.56 -70.56
N ALA A 410 -57.44 66.16 -71.74
CA ALA A 410 -56.13 66.46 -72.33
C ALA A 410 -55.34 67.46 -71.48
N HIS A 411 -55.99 68.46 -70.89
CA HIS A 411 -55.35 69.39 -69.96
C HIS A 411 -54.92 68.67 -68.66
N LYS A 412 -55.77 67.79 -68.12
CA LYS A 412 -55.42 66.97 -66.93
C LYS A 412 -54.27 66.00 -67.19
N GLU A 413 -54.24 65.36 -68.36
CA GLU A 413 -53.13 64.51 -68.82
C GLU A 413 -51.82 65.29 -68.90
N ALA A 414 -51.84 66.48 -69.51
CA ALA A 414 -50.65 67.33 -69.63
C ALA A 414 -50.12 67.79 -68.27
N LEU A 415 -51.01 68.15 -67.34
CA LEU A 415 -50.65 68.51 -65.97
C LEU A 415 -50.03 67.31 -65.24
N ALA A 416 -50.64 66.12 -65.32
CA ALA A 416 -50.11 64.92 -64.67
C ALA A 416 -48.75 64.46 -65.24
N LYS A 417 -48.50 64.63 -66.55
CA LYS A 417 -47.20 64.33 -67.18
C LYS A 417 -46.12 65.34 -66.79
N SER A 418 -46.48 66.62 -66.66
CA SER A 418 -45.52 67.70 -66.37
C SER A 418 -45.27 67.90 -64.87
N PHE A 419 -46.12 67.35 -63.99
CA PHE A 419 -46.02 67.48 -62.54
C PHE A 419 -44.65 67.07 -62.00
N GLN A 420 -44.09 65.93 -62.45
CA GLN A 420 -42.76 65.48 -62.02
C GLN A 420 -41.65 66.44 -62.45
N ASN A 421 -41.74 66.99 -63.66
CA ASN A 421 -40.76 67.97 -64.14
C ASN A 421 -40.84 69.28 -63.36
N PHE A 422 -42.04 69.73 -62.99
CA PHE A 422 -42.22 70.92 -62.14
C PHE A 422 -41.76 70.66 -60.72
N LYS A 423 -42.05 69.49 -60.14
CA LYS A 423 -41.56 69.06 -58.84
C LYS A 423 -40.03 69.07 -58.80
N ALA A 424 -39.39 68.43 -59.78
CA ALA A 424 -37.93 68.37 -59.88
C ALA A 424 -37.30 69.76 -60.08
N GLN A 425 -37.92 70.65 -60.86
CA GLN A 425 -37.45 72.03 -61.00
C GLN A 425 -37.57 72.79 -59.68
N ILE A 426 -38.69 72.70 -58.97
CA ILE A 426 -38.88 73.37 -57.67
C ILE A 426 -37.86 72.85 -56.64
N GLU A 427 -37.65 71.54 -56.58
CA GLU A 427 -36.65 70.94 -55.69
C GLU A 427 -35.22 71.39 -56.03
N ALA A 428 -34.90 71.58 -57.31
CA ALA A 428 -33.60 72.07 -57.76
C ALA A 428 -33.35 73.57 -57.47
N LEU A 429 -34.40 74.37 -57.21
CA LEU A 429 -34.27 75.81 -56.95
C LEU A 429 -33.82 76.14 -55.52
N GLY A 430 -33.99 75.23 -54.54
CA GLY A 430 -33.51 75.40 -53.16
C GLY A 430 -34.25 76.45 -52.31
N GLU A 431 -34.42 76.14 -51.02
CA GLU A 431 -34.93 76.89 -49.84
C GLU A 431 -36.16 77.85 -49.92
N GLU A 432 -36.61 78.34 -51.07
CA GLU A 432 -37.94 79.00 -51.23
C GLU A 432 -39.04 78.02 -51.69
N THR A 433 -38.87 76.75 -51.30
CA THR A 433 -39.56 75.59 -51.86
C THR A 433 -40.98 75.29 -51.36
N PRO A 434 -41.42 75.62 -50.13
CA PRO A 434 -42.74 75.18 -49.66
C PRO A 434 -43.88 75.97 -50.32
N LEU A 435 -43.70 77.27 -50.60
CA LEU A 435 -44.75 78.10 -51.23
C LEU A 435 -45.01 77.67 -52.68
N LEU A 436 -43.97 77.44 -53.47
CA LEU A 436 -44.08 77.00 -54.86
C LEU A 436 -44.59 75.55 -54.94
N MET A 437 -44.12 74.66 -54.06
CA MET A 437 -44.61 73.28 -53.98
C MET A 437 -46.09 73.23 -53.56
N ASN A 438 -46.49 74.04 -52.57
CA ASN A 438 -47.89 74.16 -52.16
C ASN A 438 -48.76 74.69 -53.29
N LYS A 439 -48.28 75.66 -54.06
CA LYS A 439 -49.00 76.21 -55.22
C LYS A 439 -49.12 75.19 -56.37
N LEU A 440 -48.09 74.36 -56.59
CA LEU A 440 -48.14 73.25 -57.55
C LEU A 440 -49.13 72.18 -57.11
N LEU A 441 -49.11 71.81 -55.83
CA LEU A 441 -50.07 70.87 -55.23
C LEU A 441 -51.49 71.41 -55.27
N GLU A 442 -51.71 72.68 -54.94
CA GLU A 442 -53.00 73.36 -55.02
C GLU A 442 -53.52 73.37 -56.46
N ALA A 443 -52.69 73.72 -57.45
CA ALA A 443 -53.06 73.67 -58.86
C ALA A 443 -53.38 72.24 -59.35
N ALA A 444 -52.65 71.23 -58.87
CA ALA A 444 -52.93 69.83 -59.18
C ALA A 444 -54.23 69.35 -58.52
N ILE A 445 -54.43 69.66 -57.24
CA ILE A 445 -55.66 69.34 -56.49
C ILE A 445 -56.86 70.02 -57.14
N ASP A 446 -56.75 71.30 -57.52
CA ASP A 446 -57.79 72.05 -58.23
C ASP A 446 -58.12 71.46 -59.60
N ALA A 447 -57.13 70.98 -60.35
CA ALA A 447 -57.35 70.33 -61.64
C ALA A 447 -58.03 68.95 -61.48
N VAL A 448 -57.71 68.21 -60.42
CA VAL A 448 -58.33 66.93 -60.11
C VAL A 448 -59.75 67.13 -59.57
N SER A 449 -59.95 68.11 -58.68
CA SER A 449 -61.22 68.36 -57.97
C SER A 449 -62.31 68.95 -58.87
N LYS A 450 -61.94 69.72 -59.89
CA LYS A 450 -62.90 70.22 -60.90
C LYS A 450 -63.49 69.05 -61.69
N ASN A 451 -64.76 68.75 -61.43
CA ASN A 451 -65.48 67.69 -62.13
C ASN A 451 -65.67 68.08 -63.60
N ALA A 452 -65.33 67.17 -64.52
CA ALA A 452 -65.50 67.42 -65.95
C ALA A 452 -66.97 67.70 -66.31
N SER A 453 -67.91 67.16 -65.52
CA SER A 453 -69.36 67.40 -65.66
C SER A 453 -69.79 68.84 -65.36
N ASP A 454 -69.11 69.56 -64.47
CA ASP A 454 -69.51 70.93 -64.11
C ASP A 454 -69.25 71.93 -65.24
N THR A 455 -68.36 71.56 -66.16
CA THR A 455 -68.08 72.37 -67.34
C THR A 455 -69.21 72.26 -68.37
N LEU A 456 -69.93 71.13 -68.41
CA LEU A 456 -71.07 70.90 -69.30
C LEU A 456 -72.33 71.70 -68.92
N ASP A 457 -72.54 71.95 -67.63
CA ASP A 457 -73.79 72.54 -67.11
C ASP A 457 -73.83 74.09 -67.18
N LYS A 458 -72.69 74.73 -67.46
CA LYS A 458 -72.69 76.17 -67.73
C LYS A 458 -73.39 76.41 -69.07
N LYS A 459 -74.42 77.27 -69.04
CA LYS A 459 -75.24 77.70 -70.17
C LYS A 459 -74.37 78.37 -71.25
N HIS A 460 -73.70 77.57 -72.08
CA HIS A 460 -73.00 78.07 -73.25
C HIS A 460 -74.04 78.26 -74.32
N ASP A 461 -74.15 79.52 -74.74
CA ASP A 461 -75.00 79.98 -75.83
C ASP A 461 -74.43 79.36 -77.11
N ASP A 462 -74.74 78.08 -77.36
CA ASP A 462 -74.59 77.41 -78.65
C ASP A 462 -75.53 78.15 -79.61
N LYS A 463 -75.15 79.38 -79.98
CA LYS A 463 -75.88 80.21 -80.94
C LYS A 463 -75.82 79.49 -82.26
N THR A 464 -76.85 78.70 -82.54
CA THR A 464 -77.06 78.12 -83.85
C THR A 464 -77.08 79.25 -84.88
N PRO A 465 -76.63 79.05 -86.13
CA PRO A 465 -76.55 80.10 -87.15
C PRO A 465 -77.86 80.89 -87.34
N VAL A 466 -79.00 80.27 -87.01
CA VAL A 466 -80.34 80.86 -87.08
C VAL A 466 -80.58 81.93 -86.00
N HIS A 467 -79.95 81.81 -84.83
CA HIS A 467 -80.04 82.83 -83.77
C HIS A 467 -79.25 84.09 -84.09
N GLN A 468 -78.11 83.99 -84.80
CA GLN A 468 -77.35 85.17 -85.25
C GLN A 468 -78.06 85.95 -86.37
N THR A 469 -78.79 85.27 -87.26
CA THR A 469 -79.49 85.92 -88.37
C THR A 469 -80.80 86.58 -87.97
N LEU A 470 -81.54 86.00 -87.01
CA LEU A 470 -82.81 86.54 -86.52
C LEU A 470 -82.62 87.81 -85.67
N ASP A 471 -81.61 87.83 -84.80
CA ASP A 471 -81.27 89.03 -84.00
C ASP A 471 -80.79 90.17 -84.90
N GLY A 472 -80.01 89.87 -85.95
CA GLY A 472 -79.60 90.86 -86.94
C GLY A 472 -80.78 91.44 -87.76
N ALA A 473 -81.78 90.61 -88.08
CA ALA A 473 -82.97 91.04 -88.81
C ALA A 473 -83.92 91.89 -87.94
N LEU A 474 -84.13 91.51 -86.67
CA LEU A 474 -84.94 92.28 -85.72
C LEU A 474 -84.33 93.66 -85.41
N ASP A 475 -83.01 93.74 -85.30
CA ASP A 475 -82.29 95.00 -85.08
C ASP A 475 -82.36 95.93 -86.31
N SER A 476 -82.44 95.36 -87.52
CA SER A 476 -82.65 96.12 -88.77
C SER A 476 -84.08 96.66 -88.94
N LEU A 477 -85.09 95.91 -88.49
CA LEU A 477 -86.51 96.33 -88.50
C LEU A 477 -86.80 97.42 -87.46
N GLY A 478 -86.15 97.36 -86.29
CA GLY A 478 -86.22 98.43 -85.28
C GLY A 478 -85.70 99.77 -85.79
N ARG A 479 -84.61 99.76 -86.58
CA ARG A 479 -84.03 100.97 -87.19
C ARG A 479 -84.90 101.58 -88.30
N MET A 480 -85.66 100.76 -89.04
CA MET A 480 -86.59 101.27 -90.07
C MET A 480 -87.84 101.95 -89.49
N LYS A 481 -88.31 101.54 -88.30
CA LYS A 481 -89.48 102.17 -87.67
C LYS A 481 -89.17 103.58 -87.13
N GLY A 482 -87.94 103.83 -86.67
CA GLY A 482 -87.49 105.16 -86.23
C GLY A 482 -87.33 106.20 -87.35
N LEU A 483 -87.22 105.76 -88.62
CA LEU A 483 -87.05 106.65 -89.77
C LEU A 483 -88.37 107.24 -90.29
N PHE A 484 -89.53 106.71 -89.88
CA PHE A 484 -90.85 107.18 -90.36
C PHE A 484 -91.56 108.18 -89.42
N GLU A 485 -91.05 108.44 -88.22
CA GLU A 485 -91.71 109.34 -87.24
C GLU A 485 -91.15 110.78 -87.18
N PHE A 486 -90.23 111.19 -88.06
CA PHE A 486 -89.70 112.56 -88.08
C PHE A 486 -89.69 113.22 -89.48
N LYS A 487 -90.87 113.52 -90.04
CA LYS A 487 -91.10 114.75 -90.85
C LYS A 487 -92.57 114.99 -91.19
N LYS A 488 -93.21 115.89 -90.43
CA LYS A 488 -94.34 116.71 -90.88
C LYS A 488 -94.03 118.16 -90.47
N PRO A 489 -94.07 119.13 -91.39
CA PRO A 489 -94.32 120.53 -91.02
C PRO A 489 -95.68 120.98 -91.61
N LEU A 490 -96.51 121.56 -90.75
CA LEU A 490 -97.69 122.38 -91.08
C LEU A 490 -97.24 123.82 -91.44
N PRO A 491 -98.07 124.71 -92.02
CA PRO A 491 -99.54 124.80 -91.93
C PRO A 491 -100.33 124.26 -93.10
#